data_AF-K0T3Y2-F1
#
_entry.id   AF-K0T3Y2-F1
#
_cell.length_a   1.000
_cell.length_b   1.000
_cell.length_c   1.000
_cell.angle_alpha   90.00
_cell.angle_beta   90.00
_cell.angle_gamma   90.00
#
_symmetry.space_group_name_H-M   'P 1'
#
loop_
_entity.id
_entity.type
_entity.pdbx_description
1 polymer ?
#
loop_
_entity_poly.entity_id
_entity_poly.type
_entity_poly.pdbx_seq_one_letter_code
_entity_poly.pdbx_strand_id
1 'polypeptide(L)'
;MTVALYRAVFLLGLWRAGAFQLNHRTRPRNELRNASSSTRLRAGMGMGMASAKKKGKKSNSSKGMGGSKPKAKRKESFDVAKAMIKAEKQYDRIMQESIKAMNSEEWDESEITTEYIIAARAKPGTVLPKALCDWVPVAQIVLTRPVLYNEDAEISKHYLQSAVSFYCRELNYSATLSAPAFKSIPRNLVEYSAEPMHSFVDNVYDTVVEGKASESFSEGEVKVDMTKSKAREILGLESDCTDLSVIKKSYKRKSMELHPDRFVSSDRTQEEIDASSNEFALVKMAYEALQSGVRGSQSWYESLGGKARTEFMQIELISRDKASELCNNAFKAAVAGVDPDLTMSFVTRNQAAAC
;
A
#
# COMPACT_ATOMS: atom_id res chain seq x y z
N MET A 1 -20.74 -19.83 22.21
CA MET A 1 -20.89 -18.36 22.30
C MET A 1 -19.75 -17.59 21.60
N THR A 2 -18.71 -18.24 21.09
CA THR A 2 -17.50 -17.62 20.49
C THR A 2 -17.60 -17.34 18.98
N VAL A 3 -18.44 -18.06 18.23
CA VAL A 3 -18.58 -17.89 16.76
C VAL A 3 -19.40 -16.65 16.37
N ALA A 4 -20.36 -16.24 17.21
CA ALA A 4 -21.18 -15.06 16.96
C ALA A 4 -20.42 -13.73 17.16
N LEU A 5 -19.40 -13.73 18.02
CA LEU A 5 -18.54 -12.57 18.27
C LEU A 5 -17.58 -12.30 17.10
N TYR A 6 -17.09 -13.33 16.41
CA TYR A 6 -16.29 -13.17 15.20
C TYR A 6 -17.11 -12.62 14.03
N ARG A 7 -18.37 -13.06 13.87
CA ARG A 7 -19.29 -12.48 12.87
C ARG A 7 -19.54 -11.00 13.07
N ALA A 8 -19.66 -10.53 14.32
CA ALA A 8 -19.91 -9.12 14.61
C ALA A 8 -18.67 -8.23 14.36
N VAL A 9 -17.47 -8.68 14.71
CA VAL A 9 -16.23 -7.90 14.51
C VAL A 9 -15.86 -7.84 13.02
N PHE A 10 -16.07 -8.92 12.26
CA PHE A 10 -15.79 -8.94 10.82
C PHE A 10 -16.82 -8.13 10.00
N LEU A 11 -18.11 -8.20 10.36
CA LEU A 11 -19.16 -7.43 9.68
C LEU A 11 -19.10 -5.92 10.00
N LEU A 12 -18.70 -5.52 11.22
CA LEU A 12 -18.51 -4.09 11.54
C LEU A 12 -17.26 -3.50 10.86
N GLY A 13 -16.21 -4.29 10.62
CA GLY A 13 -15.05 -3.87 9.83
C GLY A 13 -15.38 -3.66 8.35
N LEU A 14 -16.19 -4.55 7.77
CA LEU A 14 -16.55 -4.50 6.34
C LEU A 14 -17.65 -3.48 6.00
N TRP A 15 -18.53 -3.14 6.95
CA TRP A 15 -19.55 -2.12 6.68
C TRP A 15 -18.97 -0.69 6.59
N ARG A 16 -17.78 -0.44 7.16
CA ARG A 16 -17.00 0.78 6.92
C ARG A 16 -16.13 0.72 5.67
N ALA A 17 -15.69 -0.46 5.23
CA ALA A 17 -14.92 -0.63 3.99
C ALA A 17 -15.79 -0.60 2.71
N GLY A 18 -17.11 -0.80 2.84
CA GLY A 18 -18.05 -0.83 1.72
C GLY A 18 -18.35 0.51 1.02
N ALA A 19 -17.72 1.62 1.42
CA ALA A 19 -18.02 2.95 0.88
C ALA A 19 -16.82 3.70 0.27
N PHE A 20 -15.69 3.04 0.00
CA PHE A 20 -14.54 3.71 -0.61
C PHE A 20 -13.91 2.88 -1.73
N GLN A 21 -14.58 2.85 -2.89
CA GLN A 21 -13.86 2.64 -4.15
C GLN A 21 -13.04 3.90 -4.45
N LEU A 22 -11.74 3.88 -4.18
CA LEU A 22 -10.79 4.80 -4.80
C LEU A 22 -10.64 4.45 -6.29
N ASN A 23 -11.69 4.73 -7.05
CA ASN A 23 -11.69 4.74 -8.50
C ASN A 23 -12.24 6.09 -8.99
N HIS A 24 -11.70 7.20 -8.45
CA HIS A 24 -11.92 8.51 -9.03
C HIS A 24 -11.04 8.69 -10.27
N ARG A 25 -11.52 8.14 -11.39
CA ARG A 25 -11.00 8.45 -12.71
C ARG A 25 -11.68 9.72 -13.23
N THR A 26 -11.28 10.88 -12.73
CA THR A 26 -11.66 12.18 -13.28
C THR A 26 -10.49 12.74 -14.09
N ARG A 27 -10.51 12.53 -15.41
CA ARG A 27 -9.65 13.29 -16.33
C ARG A 27 -10.16 14.73 -16.43
N PRO A 28 -9.35 15.77 -16.15
CA PRO A 28 -9.68 17.11 -16.60
C PRO A 28 -9.34 17.21 -18.09
N ARG A 29 -10.38 17.46 -18.89
CA ARG A 29 -10.29 17.92 -20.27
C ARG A 29 -10.02 19.43 -20.20
N ASN A 30 -8.81 19.87 -20.52
CA ASN A 30 -8.57 21.27 -20.89
C ASN A 30 -7.81 21.33 -22.21
N GLU A 31 -8.51 21.91 -23.18
CA GLU A 31 -8.01 22.38 -24.46
C GLU A 31 -7.13 23.62 -24.21
N LEU A 32 -5.88 23.62 -24.71
CA LEU A 32 -5.44 24.49 -25.80
C LEU A 32 -3.91 24.53 -25.94
N ARG A 33 -3.50 24.28 -27.19
CA ARG A 33 -2.33 24.78 -27.95
C ARG A 33 -0.99 24.02 -27.91
N ASN A 34 -0.83 23.30 -29.03
CA ASN A 34 0.30 23.32 -29.98
C ASN A 34 1.66 22.75 -29.54
N ALA A 35 1.96 21.53 -29.99
CA ALA A 35 3.00 21.29 -31.00
C ALA A 35 2.98 19.83 -31.52
N SER A 36 2.54 19.70 -32.79
CA SER A 36 2.97 18.77 -33.83
C SER A 36 3.23 17.27 -33.56
N SER A 37 2.36 16.46 -34.20
CA SER A 37 2.63 15.24 -34.98
C SER A 37 3.06 13.96 -34.20
N SER A 38 2.55 12.76 -34.46
CA SER A 38 1.86 12.21 -35.63
C SER A 38 0.96 11.04 -35.21
N THR A 39 -0.31 11.16 -35.58
CA THR A 39 -1.38 10.18 -35.38
C THR A 39 -1.25 9.04 -36.38
N ARG A 40 -1.37 7.77 -35.96
CA ARG A 40 -2.00 6.74 -36.80
C ARG A 40 -3.09 6.01 -36.03
N LEU A 41 -4.30 6.30 -36.47
CA LEU A 41 -5.59 5.78 -36.05
C LEU A 41 -5.73 4.28 -36.36
N ARG A 42 -6.44 3.60 -35.46
CA ARG A 42 -7.28 2.45 -35.77
C ARG A 42 -8.24 2.78 -36.90
N ALA A 43 -8.39 1.87 -37.85
CA ALA A 43 -9.62 1.70 -38.61
C ALA A 43 -9.80 0.19 -38.86
N GLY A 44 -10.81 -0.39 -38.23
CA GLY A 44 -11.47 -1.59 -38.71
C GLY A 44 -12.74 -1.15 -39.42
N MET A 45 -13.01 -1.73 -40.59
CA MET A 45 -14.32 -1.98 -41.19
C MET A 45 -14.15 -2.33 -42.68
N GLY A 46 -14.98 -3.25 -43.16
CA GLY A 46 -15.43 -3.24 -44.56
C GLY A 46 -15.05 -4.45 -45.40
N MET A 47 -15.91 -5.47 -45.36
CA MET A 47 -16.12 -6.40 -46.49
C MET A 47 -16.54 -5.62 -47.74
N GLY A 48 -16.07 -6.04 -48.92
CA GLY A 48 -16.57 -5.54 -50.19
C GLY A 48 -15.85 -6.14 -51.38
N MET A 49 -16.47 -7.15 -51.99
CA MET A 49 -16.04 -7.78 -53.24
C MET A 49 -15.87 -6.76 -54.38
N ALA A 50 -14.78 -6.89 -55.14
CA ALA A 50 -14.74 -6.48 -56.54
C ALA A 50 -13.86 -7.45 -57.33
N SER A 51 -14.52 -8.27 -58.14
CA SER A 51 -13.93 -9.13 -59.15
C SER A 51 -13.73 -8.34 -60.45
N ALA A 52 -12.52 -8.37 -61.03
CA ALA A 52 -12.35 -8.28 -62.48
C ALA A 52 -10.92 -8.61 -62.97
N LYS A 53 -10.88 -9.60 -63.87
CA LYS A 53 -10.00 -9.77 -65.04
C LYS A 53 -8.51 -10.09 -64.88
N LYS A 54 -8.29 -11.41 -64.83
CA LYS A 54 -7.31 -12.20 -65.60
C LYS A 54 -6.79 -11.52 -66.90
N LYS A 55 -5.47 -11.34 -67.01
CA LYS A 55 -4.70 -11.46 -68.26
C LYS A 55 -3.30 -11.99 -67.91
N GLY A 56 -2.91 -13.09 -68.56
CA GLY A 56 -1.83 -13.95 -68.10
C GLY A 56 -0.45 -13.77 -68.75
N LYS A 57 0.42 -14.71 -68.34
CA LYS A 57 1.68 -15.21 -68.93
C LYS A 57 2.92 -14.30 -68.91
N LYS A 58 3.87 -14.64 -68.03
CA LYS A 58 5.12 -15.31 -68.43
C LYS A 58 5.88 -15.90 -67.25
N SER A 59 6.21 -17.18 -67.37
CA SER A 59 7.13 -17.95 -66.55
C SER A 59 8.59 -17.50 -66.79
N ASN A 60 9.41 -17.49 -65.74
CA ASN A 60 10.72 -18.11 -65.81
C ASN A 60 11.28 -18.40 -64.42
N SER A 61 11.52 -19.69 -64.17
CA SER A 61 12.31 -20.21 -63.07
C SER A 61 13.80 -20.07 -63.40
N SER A 62 14.61 -19.53 -62.48
CA SER A 62 15.94 -20.08 -62.23
C SER A 62 16.48 -19.65 -60.86
N LYS A 63 16.70 -20.67 -60.02
CA LYS A 63 17.81 -20.87 -59.07
C LYS A 63 18.55 -19.61 -58.58
N GLY A 64 18.24 -19.23 -57.34
CA GLY A 64 19.16 -18.51 -56.45
C GLY A 64 19.21 -19.20 -55.09
N MET A 65 20.09 -20.20 -54.95
CA MET A 65 20.48 -20.79 -53.67
C MET A 65 21.30 -19.76 -52.89
N GLY A 66 20.62 -18.89 -52.14
CA GLY A 66 21.22 -18.05 -51.11
C GLY A 66 20.85 -18.61 -49.75
N GLY A 67 21.80 -19.27 -49.09
CA GLY A 67 21.62 -19.90 -47.78
C GLY A 67 21.12 -18.90 -46.73
N SER A 68 19.82 -18.93 -46.48
CA SER A 68 19.23 -18.32 -45.30
C SER A 68 19.62 -19.19 -44.11
N LYS A 69 20.72 -18.84 -43.44
CA LYS A 69 21.01 -19.34 -42.09
C LYS A 69 19.73 -19.19 -41.25
N PRO A 70 19.28 -20.21 -40.50
CA PRO A 70 18.15 -20.04 -39.61
C PRO A 70 18.49 -18.88 -38.67
N LYS A 71 17.77 -17.77 -38.79
CA LYS A 71 17.85 -16.68 -37.82
C LYS A 71 17.54 -17.34 -36.48
N ALA A 72 18.56 -17.48 -35.63
CA ALA A 72 18.39 -17.86 -34.24
C ALA A 72 17.23 -17.02 -33.72
N LYS A 73 16.15 -17.66 -33.26
CA LYS A 73 15.02 -16.96 -32.64
C LYS A 73 15.62 -16.12 -31.54
N ARG A 74 15.77 -14.80 -31.78
CA ARG A 74 16.13 -13.86 -30.72
C ARG A 74 15.08 -14.09 -29.65
N LYS A 75 15.50 -14.51 -28.45
CA LYS A 75 14.63 -14.54 -27.27
C LYS A 75 14.00 -13.15 -27.22
N GLU A 76 12.69 -13.06 -27.45
CA GLU A 76 11.97 -11.80 -27.32
C GLU A 76 12.22 -11.29 -25.89
N SER A 77 12.63 -10.02 -25.78
CA SER A 77 12.80 -9.39 -24.48
C SER A 77 11.46 -9.40 -23.74
N PHE A 78 11.49 -9.73 -22.45
CA PHE A 78 10.29 -9.75 -21.62
C PHE A 78 9.63 -8.36 -21.59
N ASP A 79 8.39 -8.27 -22.07
CA ASP A 79 7.59 -7.06 -22.08
C ASP A 79 6.86 -6.89 -20.73
N VAL A 80 7.47 -6.12 -19.84
CA VAL A 80 6.95 -5.87 -18.49
C VAL A 80 5.63 -5.08 -18.53
N ALA A 81 5.46 -4.17 -19.49
CA ALA A 81 4.25 -3.36 -19.59
C ALA A 81 3.03 -4.25 -19.94
N LYS A 82 3.21 -5.16 -20.90
CA LYS A 82 2.19 -6.16 -21.22
C LYS A 82 1.94 -7.14 -20.07
N ALA A 83 2.97 -7.50 -19.31
CA ALA A 83 2.83 -8.34 -18.13
C ALA A 83 2.03 -7.63 -17.01
N MET A 84 2.30 -6.35 -16.76
CA MET A 84 1.56 -5.53 -15.79
C MET A 84 0.07 -5.44 -16.15
N ILE A 85 -0.28 -5.17 -17.41
CA ILE A 85 -1.69 -5.14 -17.86
C ILE A 85 -2.39 -6.48 -17.63
N LYS A 86 -1.67 -7.60 -17.77
CA LYS A 86 -2.23 -8.93 -17.47
C LYS A 86 -2.41 -9.13 -15.98
N ALA A 87 -1.45 -8.67 -15.17
CA ALA A 87 -1.53 -8.75 -13.72
C ALA A 87 -2.71 -7.94 -13.18
N GLU A 88 -2.92 -6.71 -13.65
CA GLU A 88 -4.06 -5.87 -13.26
C GLU A 88 -5.40 -6.53 -13.60
N LYS A 89 -5.53 -7.12 -14.79
CA LYS A 89 -6.75 -7.86 -15.15
C LYS A 89 -6.98 -9.09 -14.26
N GLN A 90 -5.90 -9.76 -13.85
CA GLN A 90 -5.99 -10.89 -12.93
C GLN A 90 -6.35 -10.43 -11.52
N TYR A 91 -5.85 -9.26 -11.10
CA TYR A 91 -6.22 -8.62 -9.84
C TYR A 91 -7.72 -8.36 -9.78
N ASP A 92 -8.26 -7.65 -10.78
CA ASP A 92 -9.69 -7.36 -10.88
C ASP A 92 -10.54 -8.64 -10.83
N ARG A 93 -10.07 -9.69 -11.49
CA ARG A 93 -10.74 -10.99 -11.52
C ARG A 93 -10.76 -11.64 -10.13
N ILE A 94 -9.62 -11.72 -9.44
CA ILE A 94 -9.53 -12.31 -8.10
C ILE A 94 -10.44 -11.54 -7.14
N MET A 95 -10.43 -10.21 -7.17
CA MET A 95 -11.28 -9.39 -6.32
C MET A 95 -12.77 -9.60 -6.61
N GLN A 96 -13.17 -9.67 -7.88
CA GLN A 96 -14.55 -9.98 -8.25
C GLN A 96 -14.98 -11.37 -7.79
N GLU A 97 -14.11 -12.37 -7.91
CA GLU A 97 -14.37 -13.74 -7.43
C GLU A 97 -14.53 -13.75 -5.90
N SER A 98 -13.66 -13.05 -5.17
CA SER A 98 -13.74 -12.90 -3.72
C SER A 98 -15.04 -12.23 -3.27
N ILE A 99 -15.44 -11.13 -3.89
CA ILE A 99 -16.69 -10.42 -3.56
C ILE A 99 -17.91 -11.31 -3.84
N LYS A 100 -17.90 -12.06 -4.94
CA LYS A 100 -18.98 -13.01 -5.26
C LYS A 100 -19.06 -14.14 -4.24
N ALA A 101 -17.91 -14.68 -3.83
CA ALA A 101 -17.84 -15.73 -2.81
C ALA A 101 -18.39 -15.23 -1.47
N MET A 102 -18.02 -14.01 -1.02
CA MET A 102 -18.53 -13.43 0.22
C MET A 102 -20.05 -13.16 0.21
N ASN A 103 -20.62 -12.90 -0.96
CA ASN A 103 -22.06 -12.68 -1.13
C ASN A 103 -22.84 -13.97 -1.43
N SER A 104 -22.16 -15.11 -1.53
CA SER A 104 -22.78 -16.43 -1.73
C SER A 104 -23.32 -16.96 -0.40
N GLU A 105 -24.48 -17.62 -0.43
CA GLU A 105 -24.99 -18.39 0.72
C GLU A 105 -24.11 -19.62 1.02
N GLU A 106 -23.39 -20.11 0.00
CA GLU A 106 -22.36 -21.15 0.09
C GLU A 106 -20.98 -20.48 0.09
N TRP A 107 -20.63 -19.79 1.17
CA TRP A 107 -19.27 -19.25 1.31
C TRP A 107 -18.31 -20.38 1.68
N ASP A 108 -17.35 -20.65 0.78
CA ASP A 108 -16.29 -21.62 1.01
C ASP A 108 -15.25 -21.02 1.97
N GLU A 109 -15.26 -21.46 3.23
CA GLU A 109 -14.30 -21.04 4.27
C GLU A 109 -12.89 -21.60 4.04
N SER A 110 -12.65 -22.38 2.98
CA SER A 110 -11.36 -23.01 2.71
C SER A 110 -10.30 -22.09 2.11
N GLU A 111 -10.67 -20.94 1.53
CA GLU A 111 -9.74 -19.96 0.97
C GLU A 111 -9.97 -18.55 1.56
N ILE A 112 -8.89 -17.85 1.88
CA ILE A 112 -8.90 -16.44 2.28
C ILE A 112 -8.24 -15.58 1.20
N THR A 113 -8.92 -14.50 0.84
CA THR A 113 -8.36 -13.45 -0.03
C THR A 113 -7.96 -12.25 0.83
N THR A 114 -6.73 -11.78 0.66
CA THR A 114 -6.18 -10.63 1.40
C THR A 114 -5.49 -9.68 0.42
N GLU A 115 -5.71 -8.38 0.60
CA GLU A 115 -5.02 -7.31 -0.14
C GLU A 115 -3.88 -6.73 0.70
N TYR A 116 -2.77 -6.41 0.05
CA TYR A 116 -1.61 -5.79 0.67
C TYR A 116 -1.16 -4.59 -0.16
N ILE A 117 -0.63 -3.57 0.52
CA ILE A 117 0.11 -2.48 -0.10
C ILE A 117 1.58 -2.86 -0.13
N ILE A 118 2.19 -2.71 -1.31
CA ILE A 118 3.62 -2.86 -1.51
C ILE A 118 4.24 -1.48 -1.54
N ALA A 119 5.19 -1.26 -0.64
CA ALA A 119 6.05 -0.08 -0.68
C ALA A 119 7.45 -0.47 -1.15
N ALA A 120 8.12 0.48 -1.80
CA ALA A 120 9.49 0.33 -2.27
C ALA A 120 10.33 1.50 -1.78
N ARG A 121 11.60 1.21 -1.51
CA ARG A 121 12.61 2.25 -1.28
C ARG A 121 13.92 1.84 -1.94
N ALA A 122 14.83 2.79 -1.98
CA ALA A 122 16.19 2.51 -2.35
C ALA A 122 17.00 2.03 -1.14
N LYS A 123 17.90 1.06 -1.35
CA LYS A 123 18.68 0.45 -0.26
C LYS A 123 19.52 1.51 0.48
N PRO A 124 19.43 1.62 1.82
CA PRO A 124 20.20 2.58 2.60
C PRO A 124 21.71 2.52 2.32
N GLY A 125 22.38 3.68 2.31
CA GLY A 125 23.83 3.79 2.11
C GLY A 125 24.30 3.77 0.65
N THR A 126 23.38 3.73 -0.33
CA THR A 126 23.73 3.92 -1.75
C THR A 126 23.59 5.40 -2.15
N VAL A 127 24.34 5.87 -3.16
CA VAL A 127 24.20 7.24 -3.69
C VAL A 127 22.89 7.31 -4.46
N LEU A 128 21.83 7.76 -3.80
CA LEU A 128 20.45 7.63 -4.26
C LEU A 128 19.76 8.98 -4.41
N PRO A 129 18.69 9.04 -5.23
CA PRO A 129 17.77 10.15 -5.15
C PRO A 129 17.20 10.24 -3.72
N LYS A 130 17.39 11.39 -3.06
CA LYS A 130 16.84 11.66 -1.71
C LYS A 130 15.35 11.33 -1.59
N ALA A 131 14.62 11.52 -2.69
CA ALA A 131 13.21 11.20 -2.82
C ALA A 131 12.84 9.75 -2.44
N LEU A 132 13.80 8.83 -2.51
CA LEU A 132 13.61 7.39 -2.33
C LEU A 132 14.41 6.83 -1.14
N CYS A 133 14.83 7.71 -0.20
CA CYS A 133 15.49 7.32 1.05
C CYS A 133 14.57 6.54 2.01
N ASP A 134 13.26 6.71 1.86
CA ASP A 134 12.24 6.09 2.70
C ASP A 134 11.22 5.32 1.84
N TRP A 135 10.37 4.53 2.49
CA TRP A 135 9.34 3.73 1.83
C TRP A 135 8.29 4.59 1.13
N VAL A 136 7.96 4.19 -0.09
CA VAL A 136 6.95 4.80 -0.93
C VAL A 136 5.98 3.71 -1.40
N PRO A 137 4.65 3.84 -1.17
CA PRO A 137 3.67 2.92 -1.74
C PRO A 137 3.73 2.94 -3.27
N VAL A 138 3.85 1.78 -3.92
CA VAL A 138 4.05 1.70 -5.37
C VAL A 138 3.11 0.74 -6.08
N ALA A 139 2.50 -0.20 -5.35
CA ALA A 139 1.59 -1.18 -5.93
C ALA A 139 0.70 -1.81 -4.85
N GLN A 140 -0.35 -2.48 -5.30
CA GLN A 140 -1.19 -3.37 -4.52
C GLN A 140 -0.93 -4.81 -4.97
N ILE A 141 -1.02 -5.76 -4.04
CA ILE A 141 -1.03 -7.18 -4.35
C ILE A 141 -2.22 -7.84 -3.67
N VAL A 142 -2.96 -8.65 -4.42
CA VAL A 142 -4.00 -9.52 -3.88
C VAL A 142 -3.46 -10.94 -3.79
N LEU A 143 -3.78 -11.62 -2.70
CA LEU A 143 -3.36 -12.99 -2.40
C LEU A 143 -4.57 -13.82 -1.96
N THR A 144 -4.90 -14.86 -2.72
CA THR A 144 -5.87 -15.90 -2.32
C THR A 144 -5.12 -17.17 -1.97
N ARG A 145 -5.28 -17.64 -0.73
CA ARG A 145 -4.56 -18.79 -0.17
C ARG A 145 -5.50 -19.66 0.67
N PRO A 146 -5.18 -20.96 0.86
CA PRO A 146 -5.99 -21.82 1.73
C PRO A 146 -5.94 -21.36 3.19
N VAL A 147 -7.06 -21.49 3.90
CA VAL A 147 -7.16 -21.30 5.35
C VAL A 147 -6.69 -22.58 6.04
N LEU A 148 -5.51 -22.52 6.66
CA LEU A 148 -4.99 -23.64 7.44
C LEU A 148 -5.38 -23.43 8.90
N TYR A 149 -6.12 -24.39 9.48
CA TYR A 149 -6.34 -24.44 10.92
C TYR A 149 -4.96 -24.64 11.59
N ASN A 150 -4.44 -23.60 12.24
CA ASN A 150 -3.04 -23.41 12.69
C ASN A 150 -2.10 -22.77 11.66
N GLU A 151 -2.56 -21.76 10.93
CA GLU A 151 -1.70 -20.93 10.07
C GLU A 151 -0.57 -20.31 10.93
N ASP A 152 0.64 -20.81 10.75
CA ASP A 152 1.85 -20.17 11.27
C ASP A 152 2.01 -18.85 10.51
N ALA A 153 2.24 -17.75 11.23
CA ALA A 153 2.49 -16.44 10.64
C ALA A 153 3.63 -16.48 9.61
N GLU A 154 4.58 -17.39 9.78
CA GLU A 154 5.66 -17.62 8.80
C GLU A 154 5.16 -18.22 7.48
N ILE A 155 4.12 -19.05 7.47
CA ILE A 155 3.53 -19.60 6.23
C ILE A 155 2.88 -18.48 5.41
N SER A 156 2.07 -17.65 6.05
CA SER A 156 1.45 -16.48 5.40
C SER A 156 2.49 -15.52 4.82
N LYS A 157 3.58 -15.31 5.57
CA LYS A 157 4.73 -14.52 5.16
C LYS A 157 5.44 -15.13 3.94
N HIS A 158 5.58 -16.45 3.89
CA HIS A 158 6.18 -17.14 2.74
C HIS A 158 5.34 -17.01 1.46
N TYR A 159 4.01 -17.05 1.55
CA TYR A 159 3.15 -16.78 0.39
C TYR A 159 3.34 -15.36 -0.13
N LEU A 160 3.34 -14.37 0.76
CA LEU A 160 3.54 -12.97 0.39
C LEU A 160 4.94 -12.72 -0.20
N GLN A 161 5.98 -13.27 0.44
CA GLN A 161 7.36 -13.20 -0.06
C GLN A 161 7.48 -13.79 -1.47
N SER A 162 6.83 -14.93 -1.71
CA SER A 162 6.81 -15.59 -3.02
C SER A 162 6.06 -14.76 -4.05
N ALA A 163 4.90 -14.20 -3.69
CA ALA A 163 4.10 -13.35 -4.58
C ALA A 163 4.87 -12.08 -5.00
N VAL A 164 5.49 -11.38 -4.04
CA VAL A 164 6.32 -10.19 -4.31
C VAL A 164 7.54 -10.54 -5.17
N SER A 165 8.18 -11.68 -4.90
CA SER A 165 9.33 -12.14 -5.68
C SER A 165 8.95 -12.52 -7.11
N PHE A 166 7.79 -13.13 -7.30
CA PHE A 166 7.27 -13.50 -8.61
C PHE A 166 6.96 -12.26 -9.46
N TYR A 167 6.31 -11.26 -8.88
CA TYR A 167 5.90 -10.01 -9.52
C TYR A 167 6.93 -8.86 -9.41
N CYS A 168 8.16 -9.12 -8.97
CA CYS A 168 9.16 -8.07 -8.72
C CYS A 168 9.42 -7.14 -9.93
N ARG A 169 9.27 -7.65 -11.16
CA ARG A 169 9.44 -6.87 -12.39
C ARG A 169 8.30 -5.88 -12.59
N GLU A 170 7.08 -6.36 -12.41
CA GLU A 170 5.83 -5.60 -12.46
C GLU A 170 5.78 -4.55 -11.35
N LEU A 171 6.17 -4.92 -10.12
CA LEU A 171 6.28 -4.00 -8.98
C LEU A 171 7.30 -2.87 -9.24
N ASN A 172 8.50 -3.21 -9.74
CA ASN A 172 9.47 -2.20 -10.15
C ASN A 172 8.94 -1.31 -11.28
N TYR A 173 8.25 -1.89 -12.26
CA TYR A 173 7.66 -1.13 -13.35
C TYR A 173 6.58 -0.15 -12.85
N SER A 174 5.69 -0.60 -11.96
CA SER A 174 4.70 0.25 -11.29
C SER A 174 5.37 1.42 -10.56
N ALA A 175 6.42 1.13 -9.77
CA ALA A 175 7.21 2.15 -9.09
C ALA A 175 7.78 3.21 -10.06
N THR A 176 8.28 2.79 -11.24
CA THR A 176 8.81 3.73 -12.24
C THR A 176 7.74 4.55 -12.97
N LEU A 177 6.49 4.07 -13.01
CA LEU A 177 5.36 4.81 -13.55
C LEU A 177 4.90 5.88 -12.56
N SER A 178 4.75 5.51 -11.30
CA SER A 178 4.25 6.40 -10.25
C SER A 178 5.31 7.40 -9.78
N ALA A 179 6.58 7.00 -9.73
CA ALA A 179 7.70 7.83 -9.34
C ALA A 179 8.91 7.61 -10.28
N PRO A 180 9.09 8.46 -11.32
CA PRO A 180 10.14 8.28 -12.32
C PRO A 180 11.58 8.21 -11.76
N ALA A 181 11.83 8.71 -10.55
CA ALA A 181 13.11 8.60 -9.86
C ALA A 181 13.60 7.13 -9.73
N PHE A 182 12.69 6.15 -9.63
CA PHE A 182 13.06 4.73 -9.58
C PHE A 182 13.76 4.25 -10.85
N LYS A 183 13.61 4.93 -12.00
CA LYS A 183 14.31 4.57 -13.26
C LYS A 183 15.83 4.72 -13.15
N SER A 184 16.30 5.56 -12.23
CA SER A 184 17.73 5.80 -12.00
C SER A 184 18.38 4.76 -11.09
N ILE A 185 17.59 3.90 -10.45
CA ILE A 185 18.08 2.95 -9.45
C ILE A 185 18.21 1.56 -10.08
N PRO A 186 19.39 0.91 -9.97
CA PRO A 186 19.54 -0.50 -10.30
C PRO A 186 18.54 -1.35 -9.54
N ARG A 187 17.83 -2.27 -10.22
CA ARG A 187 16.73 -3.05 -9.61
C ARG A 187 17.14 -3.85 -8.38
N ASN A 188 18.40 -4.29 -8.32
CA ASN A 188 18.97 -5.01 -7.18
C ASN A 188 19.24 -4.13 -5.94
N LEU A 189 19.09 -2.81 -6.07
CA LEU A 189 19.18 -1.84 -4.99
C LEU A 189 17.80 -1.31 -4.56
N VAL A 190 16.72 -1.87 -5.09
CA VAL A 190 15.36 -1.57 -4.65
C VAL A 190 14.95 -2.60 -3.61
N GLU A 191 14.57 -2.12 -2.43
CA GLU A 191 13.98 -2.93 -1.37
C GLU A 191 12.45 -2.85 -1.45
N TYR A 192 11.78 -3.91 -1.00
CA TYR A 192 10.33 -3.98 -0.94
C TYR A 192 9.86 -4.26 0.48
N SER A 193 8.70 -3.73 0.82
CA SER A 193 7.97 -4.04 2.04
C SER A 193 6.51 -4.24 1.71
N ALA A 194 5.78 -4.87 2.62
CA ALA A 194 4.37 -5.11 2.49
C ALA A 194 3.66 -4.88 3.83
N GLU A 195 2.40 -4.45 3.74
CA GLU A 195 1.48 -4.42 4.87
C GLU A 195 0.06 -4.71 4.36
N PRO A 196 -0.83 -5.28 5.17
CA PRO A 196 -2.22 -5.47 4.79
C PRO A 196 -2.91 -4.14 4.44
N MET A 197 -3.85 -4.19 3.50
CA MET A 197 -4.57 -2.99 3.03
C MET A 197 -5.27 -2.25 4.17
N HIS A 198 -5.94 -2.96 5.08
CA HIS A 198 -6.60 -2.33 6.23
C HIS A 198 -5.60 -1.58 7.12
N SER A 199 -4.44 -2.18 7.37
CA SER A 199 -3.37 -1.59 8.18
C SER A 199 -2.84 -0.30 7.52
N PHE A 200 -2.67 -0.32 6.20
CA PHE A 200 -2.27 0.87 5.45
C PHE A 200 -3.33 1.98 5.52
N VAL A 201 -4.61 1.65 5.32
CA VAL A 201 -5.69 2.65 5.34
C VAL A 201 -5.75 3.34 6.70
N ASP A 202 -5.82 2.54 7.77
CA ASP A 202 -5.99 3.05 9.14
C ASP A 202 -4.79 3.88 9.62
N ASN A 203 -3.56 3.50 9.23
CA ASN A 203 -2.34 4.06 9.83
C ASN A 203 -1.55 4.99 8.90
N VAL A 204 -1.77 4.92 7.59
CA VAL A 204 -0.95 5.62 6.59
C VAL A 204 -1.83 6.50 5.71
N TYR A 205 -2.85 5.95 5.07
CA TYR A 205 -3.70 6.69 4.15
C TYR A 205 -4.46 7.82 4.87
N ASP A 206 -5.20 7.49 5.93
CA ASP A 206 -6.00 8.47 6.66
C ASP A 206 -5.13 9.57 7.28
N THR A 207 -3.95 9.18 7.80
CA THR A 207 -3.01 10.11 8.46
C THR A 207 -2.30 11.03 7.47
N VAL A 208 -1.84 10.50 6.32
CA VAL A 208 -0.96 11.24 5.40
C VAL A 208 -1.73 11.89 4.26
N VAL A 209 -2.77 11.22 3.76
CA VAL A 209 -3.47 11.60 2.52
C VAL A 209 -4.73 12.37 2.84
N GLU A 210 -5.54 11.86 3.77
CA GLU A 210 -6.77 12.54 4.18
C GLU A 210 -6.54 13.60 5.26
N GLY A 211 -5.35 13.62 5.87
CA GLY A 211 -5.02 14.54 6.97
C GLY A 211 -5.87 14.32 8.22
N LYS A 212 -6.48 13.14 8.36
CA LYS A 212 -7.13 12.72 9.59
C LYS A 212 -6.03 12.31 10.56
N ALA A 213 -5.54 13.28 11.33
CA ALA A 213 -4.69 12.97 12.46
C ALA A 213 -5.41 11.97 13.37
N SER A 214 -4.77 10.83 13.64
CA SER A 214 -5.21 9.91 14.68
C SER A 214 -5.20 10.68 16.00
N GLU A 215 -6.39 11.06 16.47
CA GLU A 215 -6.65 11.78 17.71
C GLU A 215 -6.14 13.23 17.76
N SER A 216 -6.79 14.11 16.99
CA SER A 216 -6.74 15.56 17.22
C SER A 216 -7.56 15.93 18.46
N PHE A 217 -7.05 16.79 19.34
CA PHE A 217 -7.84 17.36 20.44
C PHE A 217 -8.31 18.78 20.08
N SER A 218 -9.46 19.19 20.60
CA SER A 218 -9.98 20.56 20.43
C SER A 218 -9.38 21.48 21.48
N GLU A 219 -8.57 22.45 21.05
CA GLU A 219 -8.17 23.60 21.87
C GLU A 219 -9.06 24.78 21.44
N GLY A 220 -10.25 24.89 22.04
CA GLY A 220 -11.30 25.80 21.56
C GLY A 220 -11.96 25.31 20.26
N GLU A 221 -12.10 26.17 19.25
CA GLU A 221 -12.66 25.82 17.92
C GLU A 221 -11.64 25.16 16.97
N VAL A 222 -10.37 25.08 17.36
CA VAL A 222 -9.30 24.56 16.50
C VAL A 222 -8.93 23.14 16.92
N LYS A 223 -8.98 22.20 15.97
CA LYS A 223 -8.39 20.86 16.13
C LYS A 223 -6.88 20.97 16.02
N VAL A 224 -6.18 20.64 17.10
CA VAL A 224 -4.72 20.70 17.18
C VAL A 224 -4.16 19.29 17.37
N ASP A 225 -3.09 18.99 16.64
CA ASP A 225 -2.38 17.71 16.76
C ASP A 225 -1.52 17.68 18.02
N MET A 226 -1.49 16.53 18.69
CA MET A 226 -0.67 16.32 19.89
C MET A 226 0.82 16.22 19.53
N THR A 227 1.53 17.36 19.51
CA THR A 227 2.99 17.38 19.28
C THR A 227 3.76 16.80 20.47
N LYS A 228 4.96 16.24 20.25
CA LYS A 228 5.81 15.72 21.35
C LYS A 228 6.18 16.80 22.37
N SER A 229 6.35 18.05 21.93
CA SER A 229 6.62 19.17 22.84
C SER A 229 5.41 19.43 23.76
N LYS A 230 4.21 19.51 23.17
CA LYS A 230 2.98 19.71 23.94
C LYS A 230 2.67 18.52 24.84
N ALA A 231 2.95 17.30 24.39
CA ALA A 231 2.81 16.10 25.19
C ALA A 231 3.73 16.10 26.43
N ARG A 232 4.97 16.60 26.32
CA ARG A 232 5.86 16.76 27.48
C ARG A 232 5.35 17.82 28.45
N GLU A 233 4.86 18.94 27.94
CA GLU A 233 4.21 19.99 28.75
C GLU A 233 3.00 19.42 29.52
N ILE A 234 2.11 18.70 28.82
CA ILE A 234 0.92 18.07 29.43
C ILE A 234 1.31 17.03 30.47
N LEU A 235 2.42 16.29 30.32
CA LEU A 235 2.89 15.36 31.35
C LEU A 235 3.74 16.03 32.45
N GLY A 236 4.04 17.33 32.34
CA GLY A 236 4.91 18.05 33.27
C GLY A 236 6.35 17.53 33.23
N LEU A 237 6.83 17.19 32.05
CA LEU A 237 8.19 16.71 31.78
C LEU A 237 9.06 17.86 31.25
N GLU A 238 10.37 17.75 31.46
CA GLU A 238 11.34 18.64 30.79
C GLU A 238 11.26 18.50 29.26
N SER A 239 11.53 19.59 28.53
CA SER A 239 11.29 19.73 27.09
C SER A 239 11.94 18.67 26.20
N ASP A 240 13.01 18.04 26.68
CA ASP A 240 13.85 17.05 26.01
C ASP A 240 13.83 15.67 26.70
N CYS A 241 12.98 15.48 27.71
CA CYS A 241 12.87 14.21 28.41
C CYS A 241 12.46 13.07 27.44
N THR A 242 13.31 12.04 27.39
CA THR A 242 13.16 10.82 26.58
C THR A 242 13.14 9.54 27.43
N ASP A 243 13.37 9.65 28.74
CA ASP A 243 13.39 8.50 29.64
C ASP A 243 11.97 7.93 29.83
N LEU A 244 11.77 6.71 29.31
CA LEU A 244 10.50 5.99 29.36
C LEU A 244 10.01 5.74 30.79
N SER A 245 10.92 5.56 31.75
CA SER A 245 10.56 5.33 33.15
C SER A 245 9.96 6.60 33.78
N VAL A 246 10.56 7.76 33.48
CA VAL A 246 10.10 9.08 33.93
C VAL A 246 8.76 9.43 33.27
N ILE A 247 8.65 9.23 31.96
CA ILE A 247 7.40 9.43 31.20
C ILE A 247 6.26 8.58 31.81
N LYS A 248 6.51 7.29 32.06
CA LYS A 248 5.52 6.37 32.65
C LYS A 248 5.14 6.76 34.08
N LYS A 249 6.10 7.22 34.88
CA LYS A 249 5.85 7.69 36.25
C LYS A 249 4.98 8.95 36.25
N SER A 250 5.29 9.92 35.39
CA SER A 250 4.51 11.16 35.26
C SER A 250 3.09 10.90 34.76
N TYR A 251 2.93 10.04 33.75
CA TYR A 251 1.63 9.58 33.28
C TYR A 251 0.82 8.96 34.42
N LYS A 252 1.38 7.96 35.12
CA LYS A 252 0.67 7.28 36.22
C LYS A 252 0.21 8.27 37.30
N ARG A 253 1.05 9.25 37.65
CA ARG A 253 0.71 10.30 38.61
C ARG A 253 -0.49 11.13 38.12
N LYS A 254 -0.41 11.71 36.92
CA LYS A 254 -1.48 12.56 36.37
C LYS A 254 -2.78 11.81 36.11
N SER A 255 -2.69 10.57 35.61
CA SER A 255 -3.86 9.71 35.44
C SER A 255 -4.56 9.42 36.76
N MET A 256 -3.82 9.20 37.85
CA MET A 256 -4.42 9.02 39.17
C MET A 256 -5.01 10.33 39.70
N GLU A 257 -4.38 11.48 39.43
CA GLU A 257 -4.88 12.78 39.88
C GLU A 257 -6.24 13.13 39.24
N LEU A 258 -6.37 12.86 37.93
CA LEU A 258 -7.49 13.29 37.09
C LEU A 258 -8.53 12.19 36.81
N HIS A 259 -8.40 10.99 37.40
CA HIS A 259 -9.28 9.87 37.10
C HIS A 259 -10.75 10.19 37.45
N PRO A 260 -11.73 9.92 36.56
CA PRO A 260 -13.14 10.22 36.81
C PRO A 260 -13.69 9.53 38.07
N ASP A 261 -13.25 8.30 38.37
CA ASP A 261 -13.65 7.58 39.59
C ASP A 261 -13.30 8.28 40.91
N ARG A 262 -12.37 9.26 40.92
CA ARG A 262 -12.07 10.04 42.13
C ARG A 262 -13.16 11.06 42.48
N PHE A 263 -14.05 11.36 41.53
CA PHE A 263 -15.02 12.45 41.66
C PHE A 263 -16.47 11.97 41.79
N VAL A 264 -16.70 10.65 41.80
CA VAL A 264 -18.03 10.01 41.89
C VAL A 264 -18.75 10.33 43.22
N SER A 265 -18.02 10.76 44.26
CA SER A 265 -18.56 11.10 45.58
C SER A 265 -18.08 12.45 46.12
N SER A 266 -17.59 13.35 45.25
CA SER A 266 -17.10 14.67 45.65
C SER A 266 -18.16 15.77 45.47
N ASP A 267 -18.13 16.83 46.29
CA ASP A 267 -18.97 18.05 46.19
C ASP A 267 -18.66 18.91 44.95
N ARG A 268 -18.10 18.31 43.90
CA ARG A 268 -17.71 18.99 42.66
C ARG A 268 -18.91 19.20 41.75
N THR A 269 -18.89 20.28 41.00
CA THR A 269 -19.93 20.54 39.99
C THR A 269 -19.72 19.60 38.80
N GLN A 270 -20.80 19.36 38.03
CA GLN A 270 -20.71 18.54 36.81
C GLN A 270 -19.66 19.08 35.83
N GLU A 271 -19.54 20.41 35.73
CA GLU A 271 -18.56 21.09 34.88
C GLU A 271 -17.11 20.75 35.28
N GLU A 272 -16.82 20.62 36.58
CA GLU A 272 -15.48 20.25 37.08
C GLU A 272 -15.14 18.78 36.80
N ILE A 273 -16.15 17.91 36.81
CA ILE A 273 -16.02 16.48 36.47
C ILE A 273 -15.74 16.32 34.98
N ASP A 274 -16.48 17.06 34.14
CA ASP A 274 -16.30 17.05 32.69
C ASP A 274 -14.94 17.65 32.30
N ALA A 275 -14.51 18.74 32.94
CA ALA A 275 -13.18 19.31 32.75
C ALA A 275 -12.06 18.33 33.15
N SER A 276 -12.20 17.65 34.29
CA SER A 276 -11.22 16.63 34.74
C SER A 276 -11.16 15.44 33.78
N SER A 277 -12.31 15.02 33.23
CA SER A 277 -12.39 13.93 32.24
C SER A 277 -11.72 14.31 30.92
N ASN A 278 -11.89 15.57 30.48
CA ASN A 278 -11.20 16.10 29.30
C ASN A 278 -9.69 16.19 29.51
N GLU A 279 -9.24 16.67 30.68
CA GLU A 279 -7.83 16.67 31.04
C GLU A 279 -7.24 15.26 31.14
N PHE A 280 -8.00 14.30 31.66
CA PHE A 280 -7.59 12.89 31.69
C PHE A 280 -7.40 12.33 30.28
N ALA A 281 -8.30 12.64 29.35
CA ALA A 281 -8.14 12.28 27.93
C ALA A 281 -6.89 12.91 27.32
N LEU A 282 -6.60 14.19 27.59
CA LEU A 282 -5.39 14.88 27.15
C LEU A 282 -4.11 14.21 27.69
N VAL A 283 -4.10 13.81 28.96
CA VAL A 283 -2.98 13.09 29.58
C VAL A 283 -2.73 11.74 28.91
N LYS A 284 -3.81 11.02 28.55
CA LYS A 284 -3.73 9.76 27.80
C LYS A 284 -3.13 9.98 26.41
N MET A 285 -3.65 10.95 25.66
CA MET A 285 -3.12 11.31 24.34
C MET A 285 -1.66 11.75 24.39
N ALA A 286 -1.27 12.54 25.41
CA ALA A 286 0.12 12.96 25.59
C ALA A 286 1.07 11.78 25.85
N TYR A 287 0.66 10.82 26.69
CA TYR A 287 1.45 9.61 26.92
C TYR A 287 1.57 8.75 25.67
N GLU A 288 0.50 8.60 24.91
CA GLU A 288 0.52 7.88 23.64
C GLU A 288 1.40 8.59 22.60
N ALA A 289 1.37 9.93 22.51
CA ALA A 289 2.22 10.72 21.63
C ALA A 289 3.72 10.63 21.96
N LEU A 290 4.06 10.41 23.24
CA LEU A 290 5.45 10.19 23.67
C LEU A 290 5.88 8.72 23.59
N GLN A 291 4.92 7.80 23.63
CA GLN A 291 5.15 6.39 23.31
C GLN A 291 5.09 6.07 21.82
N SER A 292 4.52 6.96 20.99
CA SER A 292 4.55 6.91 19.54
C SER A 292 5.95 7.37 19.07
N GLY A 293 6.89 6.47 19.31
CA GLY A 293 8.29 6.64 19.02
C GLY A 293 8.86 5.30 18.60
N VAL A 294 8.83 5.08 17.29
CA VAL A 294 9.87 4.44 16.49
C VAL A 294 10.51 3.19 17.12
N ARG A 295 10.16 2.02 16.59
CA ARG A 295 10.99 0.80 16.68
C ARG A 295 12.34 1.09 15.99
N GLY A 296 13.28 1.77 16.63
CA GLY A 296 14.68 1.92 16.18
C GLY A 296 14.94 2.26 14.70
N SER A 297 13.96 2.77 13.94
CA SER A 297 14.03 2.87 12.49
C SER A 297 14.16 4.32 12.05
N GLN A 298 15.12 4.58 11.16
CA GLN A 298 15.31 5.88 10.51
C GLN A 298 14.15 6.24 9.55
N SER A 299 13.23 5.32 9.28
CA SER A 299 12.12 5.52 8.35
C SER A 299 10.95 6.27 9.00
N TRP A 300 10.56 7.39 8.39
CA TRP A 300 9.32 8.09 8.75
C TRP A 300 8.11 7.23 8.40
N TYR A 301 8.11 6.58 7.22
CA TYR A 301 7.01 5.70 6.81
C TYR A 301 6.75 4.60 7.84
N GLU A 302 7.78 3.94 8.35
CA GLU A 302 7.66 2.88 9.38
C GLU A 302 7.13 3.42 10.72
N SER A 303 7.33 4.71 11.00
CA SER A 303 6.86 5.33 12.25
C SER A 303 5.35 5.61 12.28
N LEU A 304 4.69 5.64 11.11
CA LEU A 304 3.25 5.86 10.99
C LEU A 304 2.47 4.73 11.69
N GLY A 305 1.38 5.08 12.38
CA GLY A 305 0.55 4.13 13.16
C GLY A 305 1.15 3.68 14.50
N GLY A 306 2.37 4.10 14.85
CA GLY A 306 2.97 3.86 16.15
C GLY A 306 2.97 2.38 16.57
N LYS A 307 2.45 2.07 17.76
CA LYS A 307 2.42 0.70 18.30
C LYS A 307 1.30 -0.16 17.73
N ALA A 308 0.26 0.44 17.14
CA ALA A 308 -0.88 -0.29 16.59
C ALA A 308 -0.49 -0.98 15.27
N ARG A 309 0.41 -0.36 14.49
CA ARG A 309 0.89 -0.90 13.23
C ARG A 309 1.99 -1.95 13.44
N THR A 310 1.57 -3.21 13.51
CA THR A 310 2.46 -4.35 13.76
C THR A 310 2.73 -5.20 12.53
N GLU A 311 1.95 -5.02 11.46
CA GLU A 311 1.91 -5.89 10.29
C GLU A 311 2.78 -5.39 9.12
N PHE A 312 3.48 -4.27 9.29
CA PHE A 312 4.45 -3.78 8.31
C PHE A 312 5.69 -4.67 8.31
N MET A 313 6.02 -5.26 7.15
CA MET A 313 7.11 -6.21 7.02
C MET A 313 7.98 -5.94 5.79
N GLN A 314 9.30 -6.05 5.97
CA GLN A 314 10.25 -6.00 4.85
C GLN A 314 10.29 -7.36 4.14
N ILE A 315 10.42 -7.33 2.81
CA ILE A 315 10.39 -8.52 1.96
C ILE A 315 11.79 -8.79 1.41
N GLU A 316 12.38 -9.90 1.83
CA GLU A 316 13.58 -10.43 1.21
C GLU A 316 13.21 -11.19 -0.07
N LEU A 317 13.68 -10.73 -1.22
CA LEU A 317 13.34 -11.36 -2.50
C LEU A 317 14.03 -12.72 -2.64
N ILE A 318 13.26 -13.73 -3.06
CA ILE A 318 13.78 -15.03 -3.47
C ILE A 318 13.92 -15.11 -5.00
N SER A 319 14.61 -16.13 -5.49
CA SER A 319 14.72 -16.37 -6.94
C SER A 319 13.34 -16.52 -7.58
N ARG A 320 13.15 -15.95 -8.76
CA ARG A 320 11.87 -16.02 -9.49
C ARG A 320 11.43 -17.44 -9.80
N ASP A 321 12.37 -18.36 -10.03
CA ASP A 321 12.04 -19.76 -10.32
C ASP A 321 11.39 -20.43 -9.09
N LYS A 322 12.02 -20.31 -7.91
CA LYS A 322 11.44 -20.73 -6.62
C LYS A 322 10.08 -20.07 -6.34
N ALA A 323 9.94 -18.77 -6.61
CA ALA A 323 8.68 -18.06 -6.45
C ALA A 323 7.58 -18.55 -7.40
N SER A 324 7.95 -18.86 -8.65
CA SER A 324 7.04 -19.33 -9.70
C SER A 324 6.55 -20.76 -9.49
N GLU A 325 7.28 -21.59 -8.75
CA GLU A 325 6.83 -22.94 -8.39
C GLU A 325 5.71 -22.89 -7.34
N LEU A 326 5.72 -21.87 -6.49
CA LEU A 326 4.74 -21.66 -5.42
C LEU A 326 3.51 -20.88 -5.92
N CYS A 327 3.74 -19.74 -6.60
CA CYS A 327 2.69 -19.02 -7.31
C CYS A 327 2.09 -19.93 -8.40
N ASN A 328 0.77 -20.09 -8.41
CA ASN A 328 -0.03 -20.94 -9.32
C ASN A 328 -0.29 -22.38 -8.86
N ASN A 329 0.49 -22.93 -7.93
CA ASN A 329 0.24 -24.27 -7.39
C ASN A 329 -0.34 -24.23 -5.97
N ALA A 330 0.20 -23.36 -5.11
CA ALA A 330 -0.18 -23.29 -3.70
C ALA A 330 -1.13 -22.13 -3.37
N PHE A 331 -1.11 -21.07 -4.19
CA PHE A 331 -1.93 -19.88 -3.99
C PHE A 331 -2.07 -19.08 -5.30
N LYS A 332 -3.06 -18.19 -5.36
CA LYS A 332 -3.28 -17.23 -6.45
C LYS A 332 -2.85 -15.85 -5.98
N ALA A 333 -2.16 -15.11 -6.84
CA ALA A 333 -1.82 -13.72 -6.57
C ALA A 333 -1.85 -12.89 -7.84
N ALA A 334 -2.00 -11.59 -7.69
CA ALA A 334 -1.88 -10.62 -8.79
C ALA A 334 -1.53 -9.24 -8.24
N VAL A 335 -0.94 -8.39 -9.09
CA VAL A 335 -0.55 -7.03 -8.72
C VAL A 335 -1.30 -5.98 -9.55
N ALA A 336 -1.56 -4.85 -8.93
CA ALA A 336 -2.10 -3.66 -9.56
C ALA A 336 -1.27 -2.42 -9.17
N GLY A 337 -1.21 -1.41 -10.05
CA GLY A 337 -0.59 -0.13 -9.71
C GLY A 337 -1.45 0.65 -8.72
N VAL A 338 -0.82 1.36 -7.79
CA VAL A 338 -1.53 2.37 -6.97
C VAL A 338 -1.64 3.68 -7.73
N ASP A 339 -2.48 4.58 -7.21
CA ASP A 339 -2.56 5.95 -7.69
C ASP A 339 -1.17 6.63 -7.68
N PRO A 340 -0.70 7.15 -8.83
CA PRO A 340 0.53 7.94 -8.88
C PRO A 340 0.54 9.14 -7.93
N ASP A 341 -0.60 9.79 -7.69
CA ASP A 341 -0.67 10.96 -6.82
C ASP A 341 -0.42 10.58 -5.36
N LEU A 342 -0.93 9.42 -4.93
CA LEU A 342 -0.60 8.82 -3.65
C LEU A 342 0.92 8.63 -3.55
N THR A 343 1.54 7.96 -4.52
CA THR A 343 2.99 7.72 -4.54
C THR A 343 3.76 9.04 -4.44
N MET A 344 3.36 10.04 -5.23
CA MET A 344 4.05 11.32 -5.32
C MET A 344 3.96 12.15 -4.04
N SER A 345 2.92 11.98 -3.23
CA SER A 345 2.82 12.64 -1.92
C SER A 345 3.96 12.21 -0.97
N PHE A 346 4.29 10.92 -0.96
CA PHE A 346 5.40 10.36 -0.17
C PHE A 346 6.76 10.77 -0.75
N VAL A 347 6.92 10.69 -2.08
CA VAL A 347 8.16 11.10 -2.77
C VAL A 347 8.47 12.58 -2.51
N THR A 348 7.48 13.45 -2.62
CA THR A 348 7.64 14.90 -2.41
C THR A 348 8.05 15.18 -0.97
N ARG A 349 7.42 14.50 0.00
CA ARG A 349 7.81 14.60 1.41
C ARG A 349 9.25 14.16 1.64
N ASN A 350 9.64 12.99 1.11
CA ASN A 350 10.99 12.46 1.27
C ASN A 350 12.06 13.40 0.68
N GLN A 351 11.75 14.08 -0.44
CA GLN A 351 12.61 15.11 -1.01
C GLN A 351 12.78 16.31 -0.08
N ALA A 352 11.71 16.74 0.59
CA ALA A 352 11.72 17.88 1.51
C ALA A 352 12.40 17.56 2.85
N ALA A 353 12.31 16.31 3.34
CA ALA A 353 12.65 15.93 4.71
C ALA A 353 14.16 15.82 5.02
N ALA A 354 15.06 16.16 4.09
CA ALA A 354 16.51 16.05 4.28
C ALA A 354 16.94 14.71 4.95
N CYS A 355 16.54 13.60 4.33
CA CYS A 355 17.44 12.46 4.27
C CYS A 355 18.78 12.87 3.61
#